data_AF-A0A7Y2E2U4-F1
#
_entry.id   AF-A0A7Y2E2U4-F1
#
_cell.length_a   1.000
_cell.length_b   1.000
_cell.length_c   1.000
_cell.angle_alpha   90.00
_cell.angle_beta   90.00
_cell.angle_gamma   90.00
#
_symmetry.space_group_name_H-M   'P 1'
#
loop_
_entity.id
_entity.type
_entity.pdbx_description
1 polymer ?
#
loop_
_entity_poly.entity_id
_entity_poly.type
_entity_poly.pdbx_seq_one_letter_code
_entity_poly.pdbx_strand_id
1 'polypeptide(L)'
;MADQRYSRVWGSATVGIDAVSVCIETYLANGLPKHTVVGLPRGAVRESLDRIWAAMRSAGYSVPRGILTVNLAPADVAKEGTAYDLPVAIGIIAADRQEILPDSLDEWMILGELTLNGGVRAVRGVLSSALRARRDGLRRMIVPVQNAGEAASVDGLEVYGVSTLAQTFDVLNGGGTPFNAENGRAAELVSVDHLDMADVMGQSSAKRAMTIAAAGGHNLLLTGPPGCGKTMLARRFPGILPLLSDEESLETTAIHSLRGGARQTSGRTGLLRTRPFRAPHHSITRAGMTGGGTPT
;
A
#
# COMPACT_ATOMS: atom_id res chain seq x y z
N MET A 1 -33.61 22.68 -0.29
CA MET A 1 -32.27 22.51 -0.90
C MET A 1 -32.35 21.24 -1.74
N ALA A 2 -32.08 21.35 -3.04
CA ALA A 2 -32.48 20.35 -4.02
C ALA A 2 -31.89 18.96 -3.72
N ASP A 3 -32.68 17.96 -4.11
CA ASP A 3 -32.46 16.51 -4.07
C ASP A 3 -31.17 16.08 -4.82
N GLN A 4 -30.01 16.46 -4.28
CA GLN A 4 -28.73 16.28 -4.95
C GLN A 4 -28.27 14.83 -4.75
N ARG A 5 -28.37 14.01 -5.81
CA ARG A 5 -27.80 12.66 -5.88
C ARG A 5 -26.29 12.75 -6.08
N TYR A 6 -25.61 13.11 -4.99
CA TYR A 6 -24.18 13.38 -4.92
C TYR A 6 -23.56 12.57 -3.79
N SER A 7 -22.33 12.09 -4.00
CA SER A 7 -21.52 11.48 -2.96
C SER A 7 -20.05 11.88 -3.09
N ARG A 8 -19.32 11.77 -1.98
CA ARG A 8 -17.88 11.99 -1.90
C ARG A 8 -17.24 10.82 -1.13
N VAL A 9 -16.18 10.27 -1.71
CA VAL A 9 -15.39 9.17 -1.13
C VAL A 9 -13.91 9.50 -1.28
N TRP A 10 -13.09 9.20 -0.28
CA TRP A 10 -11.64 9.32 -0.40
C TRP A 10 -11.00 8.01 -0.83
N GLY A 11 -10.16 8.08 -1.86
CA GLY A 11 -9.18 7.07 -2.21
C GLY A 11 -7.77 7.63 -2.12
N SER A 12 -6.81 6.95 -2.74
CA SER A 12 -5.40 7.37 -2.74
C SER A 12 -4.72 6.96 -4.04
N ALA A 13 -3.81 7.82 -4.49
CA ALA A 13 -2.89 7.57 -5.59
C ALA A 13 -1.46 7.51 -5.05
N THR A 14 -0.69 6.51 -5.43
CA THR A 14 0.75 6.50 -5.13
C THR A 14 1.50 7.42 -6.07
N VAL A 15 2.38 8.26 -5.54
CA VAL A 15 3.31 9.11 -6.30
C VAL A 15 4.72 8.88 -5.77
N GLY A 16 5.54 8.14 -6.52
CA GLY A 16 6.85 7.72 -6.03
C GLY A 16 6.70 6.81 -4.81
N ILE A 17 7.33 7.19 -3.69
CA ILE A 17 7.23 6.49 -2.39
C ILE A 17 6.08 6.99 -1.51
N ASP A 18 5.54 8.16 -1.84
CA ASP A 18 4.47 8.82 -1.12
C ASP A 18 3.09 8.47 -1.70
N ALA A 19 2.05 9.02 -1.07
CA ALA A 19 0.69 8.94 -1.56
C ALA A 19 -0.04 10.29 -1.51
N VAL A 20 -0.99 10.45 -2.42
CA VAL A 20 -1.87 11.60 -2.52
C VAL A 20 -3.31 11.16 -2.40
N SER A 21 -4.05 11.76 -1.47
CA SER A 21 -5.48 11.52 -1.34
C SER A 21 -6.21 11.94 -2.60
N VAL A 22 -7.10 11.07 -3.06
CA VAL A 22 -7.92 11.29 -4.24
C VAL A 22 -9.36 11.45 -3.79
N CYS A 23 -9.94 12.62 -4.02
CA CYS A 23 -11.36 12.87 -3.79
C CYS A 23 -12.13 12.32 -4.99
N ILE A 24 -13.01 11.36 -4.73
CA ILE A 24 -13.88 10.73 -5.72
C ILE A 24 -15.28 11.28 -5.50
N GLU A 25 -15.72 12.14 -6.40
CA GLU A 25 -17.05 12.73 -6.34
C GLU A 25 -17.93 12.04 -7.37
N THR A 26 -19.10 11.60 -6.96
CA THR A 26 -20.07 10.99 -7.86
C THR A 26 -21.34 11.82 -7.89
N TYR A 27 -21.83 12.10 -9.09
CA TYR A 27 -23.06 12.84 -9.32
C TYR A 27 -23.96 12.09 -10.31
N LEU A 28 -25.23 11.96 -9.96
CA LEU A 28 -26.26 11.34 -10.77
C LEU A 28 -27.33 12.37 -11.13
N ALA A 29 -27.61 12.51 -12.42
CA ALA A 29 -28.69 13.33 -12.94
C ALA A 29 -29.68 12.49 -13.77
N ASN A 30 -30.91 12.97 -13.88
CA ASN A 30 -31.92 12.38 -14.74
C ASN A 30 -31.56 12.62 -16.22
N GLY A 31 -31.86 11.66 -17.10
CA GLY A 31 -31.60 11.78 -18.53
C GLY A 31 -31.40 10.43 -19.20
N LEU A 32 -30.97 10.46 -20.47
CA LEU A 32 -30.54 9.25 -21.17
C LEU A 32 -29.23 8.71 -20.54
N PRO A 33 -29.03 7.38 -20.53
CA PRO A 33 -27.80 6.77 -20.02
C PRO A 33 -26.55 7.39 -20.63
N LYS A 34 -25.74 8.04 -19.80
CA LYS A 34 -24.43 8.59 -20.19
C LYS A 34 -23.50 8.50 -18.99
N HIS A 35 -22.32 7.94 -19.18
CA HIS A 35 -21.32 7.84 -18.13
C HIS A 35 -20.10 8.67 -18.51
N THR A 36 -19.61 9.49 -17.58
CA THR A 36 -18.46 10.37 -17.79
C THR A 36 -17.54 10.28 -16.58
N VAL A 37 -16.25 10.03 -16.83
CA VAL A 37 -15.21 10.09 -15.81
C VAL A 37 -14.27 11.23 -16.16
N VAL A 38 -14.04 12.16 -15.23
CA VAL A 38 -13.18 13.35 -15.36
C VAL A 38 -12.07 13.35 -14.30
N GLY A 39 -11.01 14.14 -14.52
CA GLY A 39 -9.81 14.16 -13.64
C GLY A 39 -8.59 13.41 -14.19
N LEU A 40 -8.39 13.44 -15.51
CA LEU A 40 -7.31 12.74 -16.24
C LEU A 40 -7.15 11.24 -15.91
N PRO A 41 -8.24 10.44 -15.93
CA PRO A 41 -8.12 8.98 -15.84
C PRO A 41 -7.39 8.44 -17.07
N ARG A 42 -6.27 7.74 -16.88
CA ARG A 42 -5.62 6.97 -17.96
C ARG A 42 -6.34 5.62 -18.13
N GLY A 43 -6.47 5.16 -19.38
CA GLY A 43 -7.08 3.88 -19.84
C GLY A 43 -7.86 3.04 -18.83
N ALA A 44 -7.13 2.38 -17.92
CA ALA A 44 -7.64 1.46 -16.89
C ALA A 44 -8.85 1.97 -16.08
N VAL A 45 -8.92 3.28 -15.77
CA VAL A 45 -10.03 3.84 -14.97
C VAL A 45 -11.29 4.03 -15.82
N ARG A 46 -11.16 4.40 -17.10
CA ARG A 46 -12.30 4.50 -18.03
C ARG A 46 -12.87 3.13 -18.37
N GLU A 47 -12.00 2.13 -18.54
CA GLU A 47 -12.36 0.72 -18.73
C GLU A 47 -12.90 0.06 -17.46
N SER A 48 -12.73 0.70 -16.30
CA SER A 48 -13.18 0.14 -15.02
C SER A 48 -14.69 0.13 -14.86
N LEU A 49 -15.44 0.99 -15.56
CA LEU A 49 -16.89 1.09 -15.33
C LEU A 49 -17.61 -0.23 -15.64
N ASP A 50 -17.26 -0.92 -16.71
CA ASP A 50 -17.88 -2.22 -17.03
C ASP A 50 -17.61 -3.27 -15.95
N ARG A 51 -16.40 -3.23 -15.37
CA ARG A 51 -16.01 -4.12 -14.26
C ARG A 51 -16.75 -3.78 -12.97
N ILE A 52 -16.89 -2.48 -12.66
CA ILE A 52 -17.69 -1.98 -11.54
C ILE A 52 -19.16 -2.38 -11.72
N TRP A 53 -19.72 -2.26 -12.92
CA TRP A 53 -21.08 -2.70 -13.22
C TRP A 53 -21.29 -4.19 -13.03
N ALA A 54 -20.36 -5.02 -13.49
CA ALA A 54 -20.42 -6.45 -13.25
C ALA A 54 -20.36 -6.76 -11.74
N ALA A 55 -19.40 -6.18 -11.03
CA ALA A 55 -19.22 -6.35 -9.59
C ALA A 55 -20.46 -5.94 -8.78
N MET A 56 -21.04 -4.78 -9.10
CA MET A 56 -22.26 -4.26 -8.48
C MET A 56 -23.43 -5.23 -8.69
N ARG A 57 -23.67 -5.68 -9.92
CA ARG A 57 -24.75 -6.64 -10.21
C ARG A 57 -24.55 -7.97 -9.49
N SER A 58 -23.32 -8.48 -9.43
CA SER A 58 -23.00 -9.71 -8.71
C SER A 58 -23.19 -9.58 -7.20
N ALA A 59 -23.02 -8.39 -6.65
CA ALA A 59 -23.29 -8.10 -5.24
C ALA A 59 -24.75 -7.70 -4.95
N GLY A 60 -25.64 -7.74 -5.95
CA GLY A 60 -27.08 -7.46 -5.78
C GLY A 60 -27.48 -5.99 -5.99
N TYR A 61 -26.55 -5.12 -6.36
CA TYR A 61 -26.81 -3.70 -6.62
C TYR A 61 -27.26 -3.47 -8.07
N SER A 62 -28.13 -2.47 -8.24
CA SER A 62 -28.54 -2.03 -9.57
C SER A 62 -27.51 -1.06 -10.16
N VAL A 63 -27.42 -0.99 -11.49
CA VAL A 63 -26.63 0.05 -12.15
C VAL A 63 -27.52 1.28 -12.31
N PRO A 64 -27.08 2.48 -11.88
CA PRO A 64 -27.91 3.67 -11.93
C PRO A 64 -28.31 4.01 -13.37
N ARG A 65 -29.57 4.44 -13.53
CA ARG A 65 -30.07 5.02 -14.78
C ARG A 65 -29.80 6.52 -14.79
N GLY A 66 -29.55 7.07 -15.99
CA GLY A 66 -29.35 8.50 -16.20
C GLY A 66 -27.91 8.89 -16.50
N ILE A 67 -27.58 10.13 -16.17
CA ILE A 67 -26.27 10.71 -16.43
C ILE A 67 -25.43 10.56 -15.17
N LEU A 68 -24.37 9.76 -15.27
CA LEU A 68 -23.36 9.56 -14.24
C LEU A 68 -22.13 10.40 -14.55
N THR A 69 -21.70 11.20 -13.58
CA THR A 69 -20.40 11.87 -13.59
C THR A 69 -19.59 11.42 -12.40
N VAL A 70 -18.38 10.91 -12.64
CA VAL A 70 -17.39 10.60 -11.61
C VAL A 70 -16.19 11.53 -11.80
N ASN A 71 -15.88 12.34 -10.79
CA ASN A 71 -14.72 13.22 -10.78
C ASN A 71 -13.64 12.69 -9.84
N LEU A 72 -12.39 12.67 -10.32
CA LEU A 72 -11.22 12.24 -9.58
C LEU A 72 -10.29 13.44 -9.37
N ALA A 73 -10.30 14.03 -8.18
CA ALA A 73 -9.43 15.16 -7.83
C ALA A 73 -8.25 14.72 -6.95
N PRO A 74 -7.06 15.34 -7.06
CA PRO A 74 -6.74 16.50 -7.90
C PRO A 74 -6.34 16.10 -9.33
N ALA A 75 -6.68 16.88 -10.35
CA ALA A 75 -6.51 16.46 -11.76
C ALA A 75 -5.05 16.35 -12.24
N ASP A 76 -4.12 16.98 -11.54
CA ASP A 76 -2.68 17.01 -11.84
C ASP A 76 -1.94 15.71 -11.47
N VAL A 77 -2.53 14.86 -10.63
CA VAL A 77 -1.96 13.55 -10.27
C VAL A 77 -2.48 12.47 -11.21
N ALA A 78 -1.59 11.75 -11.87
CA ALA A 78 -1.97 10.61 -12.71
C ALA A 78 -2.64 9.50 -11.87
N LYS A 79 -3.92 9.20 -12.14
CA LYS A 79 -4.62 8.06 -11.54
C LYS A 79 -4.45 6.84 -12.43
N GLU A 80 -3.46 6.03 -12.10
CA GLU A 80 -3.15 4.78 -12.80
C GLU A 80 -3.58 3.56 -11.97
N GLY A 81 -3.98 2.49 -12.65
CA GLY A 81 -4.39 1.23 -12.02
C GLY A 81 -5.88 1.17 -11.62
N THR A 82 -6.20 0.11 -10.88
CA THR A 82 -7.55 -0.36 -10.56
C THR A 82 -7.92 -0.18 -9.08
N ALA A 83 -7.08 0.51 -8.30
CA ALA A 83 -7.31 0.70 -6.86
C ALA A 83 -8.54 1.58 -6.55
N TYR A 84 -9.08 2.24 -7.57
CA TYR A 84 -10.24 3.12 -7.49
C TYR A 84 -11.57 2.40 -7.75
N ASP A 85 -11.55 1.13 -8.16
CA ASP A 85 -12.78 0.41 -8.51
C ASP A 85 -13.75 0.35 -7.34
N LEU A 86 -13.26 -0.07 -6.17
CA LEU A 86 -14.05 -0.16 -4.94
C LEU A 86 -14.60 1.20 -4.50
N PRO A 87 -13.78 2.26 -4.30
CA PRO A 87 -14.32 3.55 -3.86
C PRO A 87 -15.23 4.22 -4.89
N VAL A 88 -15.03 4.00 -6.20
CA VAL A 88 -15.96 4.48 -7.24
C VAL A 88 -17.30 3.75 -7.14
N ALA A 89 -17.31 2.42 -6.95
CA ALA A 89 -18.53 1.66 -6.77
C ALA A 89 -19.34 2.14 -5.55
N ILE A 90 -18.66 2.39 -4.44
CA ILE A 90 -19.27 2.96 -3.21
C ILE A 90 -19.85 4.34 -3.49
N GLY A 91 -19.08 5.21 -4.16
CA GLY A 91 -19.55 6.53 -4.55
C GLY A 91 -20.82 6.47 -5.40
N ILE A 92 -20.88 5.55 -6.35
CA ILE A 92 -22.06 5.36 -7.21
C ILE A 92 -23.26 4.86 -6.40
N ILE A 93 -23.09 3.82 -5.58
CA ILE A 93 -24.16 3.23 -4.76
C ILE A 93 -24.73 4.27 -3.77
N ALA A 94 -23.84 5.05 -3.14
CA ALA A 94 -24.22 6.12 -2.22
C ALA A 94 -24.96 7.27 -2.93
N ALA A 95 -24.48 7.72 -4.10
CA ALA A 95 -25.16 8.76 -4.89
C ALA A 95 -26.53 8.27 -5.41
N ASP A 96 -26.66 6.98 -5.71
CA ASP A 96 -27.91 6.35 -6.13
C ASP A 96 -28.84 6.02 -4.95
N ARG A 97 -28.37 6.18 -3.71
CA ARG A 97 -29.12 5.87 -2.47
C ARG A 97 -29.63 4.43 -2.41
N GLN A 98 -28.92 3.49 -3.02
CA GLN A 98 -29.29 2.07 -2.94
C GLN A 98 -28.93 1.48 -1.57
N GLU A 99 -27.78 1.89 -1.03
CA GLU A 99 -27.35 1.64 0.33
C GLU A 99 -26.54 2.85 0.79
N ILE A 100 -26.37 3.01 2.12
CA ILE A 100 -25.51 4.02 2.80
C ILE A 100 -26.17 5.38 3.08
N LEU A 101 -26.25 5.70 4.39
CA LEU A 101 -26.27 7.05 4.99
C LEU A 101 -25.46 7.08 6.33
N PRO A 102 -24.12 6.93 6.33
CA PRO A 102 -23.29 7.44 7.39
C PRO A 102 -22.98 8.92 7.09
N ASP A 103 -23.25 9.76 8.07
CA ASP A 103 -23.03 11.21 8.02
C ASP A 103 -21.54 11.63 7.84
N SER A 104 -20.59 10.70 7.67
CA SER A 104 -19.26 11.06 7.12
C SER A 104 -18.52 9.89 6.45
N LEU A 105 -18.84 9.61 5.17
CA LEU A 105 -17.84 8.99 4.26
C LEU A 105 -16.53 9.80 4.20
N ASP A 106 -16.57 11.06 4.63
CA ASP A 106 -15.44 11.98 4.75
C ASP A 106 -14.34 11.52 5.71
N GLU A 107 -14.62 10.60 6.64
CA GLU A 107 -13.61 10.08 7.59
C GLU A 107 -12.90 8.81 7.09
N TRP A 108 -13.33 8.28 5.95
CA TRP A 108 -12.87 7.01 5.39
C TRP A 108 -11.94 7.21 4.19
N MET A 109 -10.80 6.53 4.19
CA MET A 109 -10.05 6.24 2.96
C MET A 109 -10.33 4.81 2.49
N ILE A 110 -10.68 4.63 1.23
CA ILE A 110 -11.08 3.33 0.68
C ILE A 110 -10.26 2.98 -0.55
N LEU A 111 -9.70 1.77 -0.56
CA LEU A 111 -8.88 1.25 -1.65
C LEU A 111 -9.30 -0.18 -2.00
N GLY A 112 -9.27 -0.52 -3.28
CA GLY A 112 -9.45 -1.90 -3.72
C GLY A 112 -9.75 -2.01 -5.20
N GLU A 113 -9.24 -3.09 -5.82
CA GLU A 113 -9.65 -3.50 -7.16
C GLU A 113 -10.87 -4.42 -7.05
N LEU A 114 -11.88 -4.20 -7.90
CA LEU A 114 -13.04 -5.08 -7.97
C LEU A 114 -12.85 -6.15 -9.04
N THR A 115 -13.26 -7.36 -8.72
CA THR A 115 -13.44 -8.44 -9.70
C THR A 115 -14.87 -8.41 -10.25
N LEU A 116 -15.07 -9.02 -11.42
CA LEU A 116 -16.40 -9.08 -12.05
C LEU A 116 -17.47 -9.75 -11.17
N ASN A 117 -17.08 -10.61 -10.22
CA ASN A 117 -17.98 -11.28 -9.28
C ASN A 117 -18.13 -10.55 -7.93
N GLY A 118 -17.69 -9.29 -7.83
CA GLY A 118 -17.83 -8.49 -6.61
C GLY A 118 -16.80 -8.80 -5.51
N GLY A 119 -15.73 -9.54 -5.82
CA GLY A 119 -14.59 -9.72 -4.93
C GLY A 119 -13.67 -8.50 -4.93
N VAL A 120 -12.92 -8.32 -3.84
CA VAL A 120 -11.95 -7.22 -3.66
C VAL A 120 -10.54 -7.80 -3.68
N ARG A 121 -9.70 -7.28 -4.59
CA ARG A 121 -8.30 -7.70 -4.77
C ARG A 121 -7.33 -6.71 -4.18
N ALA A 122 -6.19 -7.27 -3.76
CA ALA A 122 -5.06 -6.53 -3.24
C ALA A 122 -4.57 -5.46 -4.21
N VAL A 123 -4.22 -4.30 -3.65
CA VAL A 123 -3.65 -3.17 -4.39
C VAL A 123 -2.24 -2.85 -3.85
N ARG A 124 -1.48 -2.05 -4.60
CA ARG A 124 -0.12 -1.64 -4.22
C ARG A 124 -0.14 -0.29 -3.49
N GLY A 125 0.90 -0.02 -2.71
CA GLY A 125 1.07 1.29 -2.06
C GLY A 125 0.09 1.54 -0.91
N VAL A 126 -0.41 0.48 -0.28
CA VAL A 126 -1.37 0.60 0.83
C VAL A 126 -0.72 1.21 2.06
N LEU A 127 0.53 0.87 2.39
CA LEU A 127 1.24 1.52 3.51
C LEU A 127 1.37 3.04 3.32
N SER A 128 1.85 3.48 2.14
CA SER A 128 1.96 4.90 1.83
C SER A 128 0.60 5.61 1.91
N SER A 129 -0.46 4.92 1.48
CA SER A 129 -1.83 5.44 1.57
C SER A 129 -2.35 5.52 3.00
N ALA A 130 -2.05 4.54 3.86
CA ALA A 130 -2.40 4.57 5.29
C ALA A 130 -1.67 5.70 6.02
N LEU A 131 -0.37 5.90 5.74
CA LEU A 131 0.41 7.03 6.25
C LEU A 131 -0.20 8.37 5.80
N ARG A 132 -0.65 8.44 4.53
CA ARG A 132 -1.33 9.62 3.99
C ARG A 132 -2.69 9.87 4.64
N ALA A 133 -3.51 8.83 4.82
CA ALA A 133 -4.81 8.92 5.51
C ALA A 133 -4.64 9.54 6.89
N ARG A 134 -3.66 9.06 7.66
CA ARG A 134 -3.33 9.61 8.98
C ARG A 134 -2.89 11.07 8.91
N ARG A 135 -2.03 11.44 7.95
CA ARG A 135 -1.59 12.83 7.76
C ARG A 135 -2.75 13.77 7.42
N ASP A 136 -3.71 13.29 6.65
CA ASP A 136 -4.91 14.05 6.27
C ASP A 136 -6.00 14.05 7.37
N GLY A 137 -5.74 13.39 8.50
CA GLY A 137 -6.66 13.35 9.65
C GLY A 137 -7.84 12.38 9.49
N LEU A 138 -7.79 11.48 8.50
CA LEU A 138 -8.78 10.41 8.33
C LEU A 138 -8.58 9.36 9.43
N ARG A 139 -9.69 8.89 9.99
CA ARG A 139 -9.68 7.98 11.16
C ARG A 139 -9.82 6.52 10.76
N ARG A 140 -10.41 6.25 9.59
CA ARG A 140 -10.79 4.91 9.18
C ARG A 140 -10.33 4.60 7.77
N MET A 141 -10.02 3.35 7.52
CA MET A 141 -9.57 2.88 6.21
C MET A 141 -10.18 1.53 5.87
N ILE A 142 -10.70 1.39 4.65
CA ILE A 142 -11.08 0.08 4.09
C ILE A 142 -10.06 -0.29 3.02
N VAL A 143 -9.54 -1.50 3.14
CA VAL A 143 -8.57 -2.08 2.19
C VAL A 143 -8.93 -3.54 1.90
N PRO A 144 -8.39 -4.13 0.82
CA PRO A 144 -8.51 -5.57 0.59
C PRO A 144 -7.94 -6.32 1.80
N VAL A 145 -8.55 -7.44 2.20
CA VAL A 145 -8.13 -8.21 3.38
C VAL A 145 -6.64 -8.60 3.34
N GLN A 146 -6.08 -8.82 2.14
CA GLN A 146 -4.67 -9.16 1.95
C GLN A 146 -3.73 -7.98 2.23
N ASN A 147 -4.22 -6.75 2.20
CA ASN A 147 -3.46 -5.55 2.53
C ASN A 147 -3.71 -5.07 3.97
N ALA A 148 -4.66 -5.66 4.71
CA ALA A 148 -5.09 -5.16 6.01
C ALA A 148 -3.96 -5.10 7.05
N GLY A 149 -3.10 -6.13 7.10
CA GLY A 149 -1.95 -6.12 8.01
C GLY A 149 -0.92 -5.03 7.72
N GLU A 150 -0.72 -4.69 6.44
CA GLU A 150 0.17 -3.61 6.02
C GLU A 150 -0.42 -2.24 6.41
N ALA A 151 -1.69 -1.99 6.12
CA ALA A 151 -2.36 -0.74 6.52
C ALA A 151 -2.42 -0.58 8.04
N ALA A 152 -2.77 -1.64 8.77
CA ALA A 152 -2.93 -1.62 10.22
C ALA A 152 -1.61 -1.40 10.98
N SER A 153 -0.46 -1.52 10.30
CA SER A 153 0.84 -1.21 10.88
C SER A 153 1.04 0.28 11.20
N VAL A 154 0.20 1.15 10.64
CA VAL A 154 0.17 2.59 10.92
C VAL A 154 -0.72 2.85 12.13
N ASP A 155 -0.12 3.27 13.24
CA ASP A 155 -0.86 3.62 14.44
C ASP A 155 -1.79 4.83 14.21
N GLY A 156 -2.94 4.83 14.87
CA GLY A 156 -3.93 5.92 14.82
C GLY A 156 -4.96 5.82 13.69
N LEU A 157 -5.04 4.67 13.00
CA LEU A 157 -5.99 4.41 11.92
C LEU A 157 -6.76 3.11 12.19
N GLU A 158 -8.09 3.17 12.17
CA GLU A 158 -8.94 1.98 12.23
C GLU A 158 -9.02 1.34 10.84
N VAL A 159 -8.32 0.22 10.66
CA VAL A 159 -8.21 -0.45 9.35
C VAL A 159 -9.18 -1.62 9.29
N TYR A 160 -9.96 -1.71 8.21
CA TYR A 160 -10.90 -2.79 7.96
C TYR A 160 -10.51 -3.53 6.68
N GLY A 161 -10.29 -4.84 6.79
CA GLY A 161 -10.00 -5.72 5.66
C GLY A 161 -11.26 -6.33 5.08
N VAL A 162 -11.51 -6.12 3.78
CA VAL A 162 -12.69 -6.65 3.08
C VAL A 162 -12.31 -7.59 1.94
N SER A 163 -13.13 -8.60 1.69
CA SER A 163 -12.96 -9.57 0.60
C SER A 163 -13.97 -9.38 -0.53
N THR A 164 -15.07 -8.67 -0.29
CA THR A 164 -16.15 -8.45 -1.25
C THR A 164 -16.70 -7.02 -1.16
N LEU A 165 -17.35 -6.57 -2.23
CA LEU A 165 -18.08 -5.32 -2.27
C LEU A 165 -19.17 -5.30 -1.18
N ALA A 166 -19.95 -6.36 -1.04
CA ALA A 166 -20.99 -6.45 0.00
C ALA A 166 -20.44 -6.28 1.43
N GLN A 167 -19.32 -6.93 1.76
CA GLN A 167 -18.68 -6.79 3.07
C GLN A 167 -18.23 -5.35 3.36
N THR A 168 -17.92 -4.58 2.32
CA THR A 168 -17.58 -3.15 2.45
C THR A 168 -18.78 -2.37 3.01
N PHE A 169 -19.99 -2.66 2.53
CA PHE A 169 -21.22 -2.02 3.01
C PHE A 169 -21.56 -2.43 4.44
N ASP A 170 -21.35 -3.70 4.80
CA ASP A 170 -21.48 -4.15 6.19
C ASP A 170 -20.59 -3.33 7.13
N VAL A 171 -19.33 -3.09 6.73
CA VAL A 171 -18.38 -2.26 7.49
C VAL A 171 -18.82 -0.80 7.57
N LEU A 172 -19.23 -0.22 6.45
CA LEU A 172 -19.67 1.19 6.40
C LEU A 172 -20.95 1.44 7.22
N ASN A 173 -21.79 0.42 7.40
CA ASN A 173 -22.99 0.47 8.23
C ASN A 173 -22.73 0.13 9.72
N GLY A 174 -21.47 0.07 10.14
CA GLY A 174 -21.07 -0.16 11.54
C GLY A 174 -20.87 -1.62 11.91
N GLY A 175 -20.93 -2.54 10.95
CA GLY A 175 -20.53 -3.93 11.11
C GLY A 175 -19.01 -4.13 11.02
N GLY A 176 -18.58 -5.37 11.26
CA GLY A 176 -17.16 -5.75 11.21
C GLY A 176 -16.33 -5.22 12.37
N THR A 177 -15.11 -5.75 12.49
CA THR A 177 -14.14 -5.35 13.51
C THR A 177 -12.86 -4.85 12.83
N PRO A 178 -12.24 -3.76 13.33
CA PRO A 178 -10.93 -3.35 12.86
C PRO A 178 -9.93 -4.51 12.91
N PHE A 179 -9.07 -4.56 11.90
CA PHE A 179 -7.98 -5.51 11.83
C PHE A 179 -6.97 -5.23 12.95
N ASN A 180 -6.69 -6.22 13.79
CA ASN A 180 -5.74 -6.05 14.88
C ASN A 180 -4.30 -6.14 14.35
N ALA A 181 -3.57 -5.02 14.41
CA ALA A 181 -2.18 -4.90 14.02
C ALA A 181 -1.23 -5.79 14.85
N GLU A 182 -1.58 -6.11 16.09
CA GLU A 182 -0.76 -6.94 16.99
C GLU A 182 -0.62 -8.38 16.49
N ASN A 183 -1.63 -8.90 15.79
CA ASN A 183 -1.57 -10.21 15.14
C ASN A 183 -0.52 -10.25 14.01
N GLY A 184 -0.17 -9.09 13.43
CA GLY A 184 0.92 -8.95 12.46
C GLY A 184 2.27 -8.60 13.10
N ARG A 185 2.28 -7.85 14.22
CA ARG A 185 3.51 -7.50 14.97
C ARG A 185 4.13 -8.70 15.69
N ALA A 186 3.32 -9.60 16.25
CA ALA A 186 3.80 -10.74 17.03
C ALA A 186 4.39 -11.90 16.18
N ALA A 187 4.02 -11.98 14.90
CA ALA A 187 4.34 -13.14 14.06
C ALA A 187 5.79 -13.16 13.51
N GLU A 188 6.58 -12.10 13.67
CA GLU A 188 7.81 -11.94 12.88
C GLU A 188 9.08 -11.55 13.64
N LEU A 189 9.23 -12.04 14.87
CA LEU A 189 10.57 -12.29 15.44
C LEU A 189 11.25 -13.54 14.85
N VAL A 190 10.80 -14.03 13.69
CA VAL A 190 11.49 -15.11 12.98
C VAL A 190 12.86 -14.58 12.58
N SER A 191 13.86 -15.07 13.32
CA SER A 191 15.29 -14.93 13.09
C SER A 191 15.53 -14.94 11.60
N VAL A 192 15.96 -13.80 11.07
CA VAL A 192 16.55 -13.82 9.74
C VAL A 192 17.79 -14.68 9.88
N ASP A 193 17.87 -15.73 9.06
CA ASP A 193 18.99 -16.67 9.00
C ASP A 193 20.23 -15.93 8.47
N HIS A 194 20.76 -15.05 9.31
CA HIS A 194 21.98 -14.30 9.07
C HIS A 194 23.12 -15.14 9.60
N LEU A 195 24.17 -15.24 8.80
CA LEU A 195 25.44 -15.78 9.26
C LEU A 195 25.92 -14.96 10.47
N ASP A 196 26.34 -15.63 11.54
CA ASP A 196 26.73 -14.96 12.79
C ASP A 196 28.18 -14.47 12.74
N MET A 197 28.43 -13.27 13.26
CA MET A 197 29.76 -12.71 13.46
C MET A 197 30.59 -13.51 14.50
N ALA A 198 29.92 -14.22 15.40
CA ALA A 198 30.55 -15.11 16.37
C ALA A 198 31.32 -16.26 15.69
N ASP A 199 30.83 -16.77 14.56
CA ASP A 199 31.46 -17.86 13.79
C ASP A 199 32.83 -17.50 13.21
N VAL A 200 33.16 -16.20 13.15
CA VAL A 200 34.39 -15.74 12.52
C VAL A 200 35.57 -15.96 13.45
N MET A 201 36.47 -16.87 13.10
CA MET A 201 37.70 -17.06 13.86
C MET A 201 38.71 -15.93 13.54
N GLY A 202 39.21 -15.24 14.56
CA GLY A 202 40.17 -14.14 14.42
C GLY A 202 39.56 -12.80 13.97
N GLN A 203 40.33 -11.99 13.24
CA GLN A 203 39.91 -10.69 12.67
C GLN A 203 39.43 -9.66 13.71
N SER A 204 40.07 -9.60 14.88
CA SER A 204 39.63 -8.75 16.01
C SER A 204 39.50 -7.27 15.65
N SER A 205 40.45 -6.72 14.89
CA SER A 205 40.41 -5.32 14.43
C SER A 205 39.23 -5.05 13.50
N ALA A 206 38.99 -5.94 12.52
CA ALA A 206 37.88 -5.82 11.59
C ALA A 206 36.53 -5.98 12.31
N LYS A 207 36.39 -6.98 13.19
CA LYS A 207 35.19 -7.17 14.02
C LYS A 207 34.88 -5.92 14.83
N ARG A 208 35.88 -5.36 15.53
CA ARG A 208 35.70 -4.14 16.32
C ARG A 208 35.29 -2.95 15.46
N ALA A 209 35.93 -2.75 14.31
CA ALA A 209 35.57 -1.68 13.38
C ALA A 209 34.13 -1.85 12.86
N MET A 210 33.73 -3.08 12.54
CA MET A 210 32.36 -3.40 12.13
C MET A 210 31.36 -3.15 13.26
N THR A 211 31.65 -3.55 14.50
CA THR A 211 30.77 -3.26 15.64
C THR A 211 30.59 -1.77 15.87
N ILE A 212 31.67 -0.99 15.81
CA ILE A 212 31.61 0.47 15.93
C ILE A 212 30.78 1.07 14.78
N ALA A 213 31.01 0.60 13.55
CA ALA A 213 30.25 1.06 12.38
C ALA A 213 28.75 0.71 12.49
N ALA A 214 28.42 -0.49 12.97
CA ALA A 214 27.04 -0.91 13.18
C ALA A 214 26.34 -0.08 14.26
N ALA A 215 27.01 0.15 15.40
CA ALA A 215 26.47 0.93 16.51
C ALA A 215 26.31 2.42 16.16
N GLY A 216 27.26 2.98 15.40
CA GLY A 216 27.27 4.40 15.02
C GLY A 216 26.60 4.72 13.68
N GLY A 217 26.07 3.72 12.96
CA GLY A 217 25.50 3.92 11.63
C GLY A 217 26.53 4.41 10.59
N HIS A 218 27.79 4.00 10.70
CA HIS A 218 28.86 4.44 9.81
C HIS A 218 29.00 3.56 8.57
N ASN A 219 29.43 4.18 7.47
CA ASN A 219 29.81 3.47 6.26
C ASN A 219 31.13 2.71 6.46
N LEU A 220 31.22 1.51 5.90
CA LEU A 220 32.40 0.64 6.01
C LEU A 220 32.91 0.24 4.63
N LEU A 221 34.22 0.35 4.42
CA LEU A 221 34.92 -0.18 3.24
C LEU A 221 35.96 -1.21 3.69
N LEU A 222 35.82 -2.45 3.21
CA LEU A 222 36.78 -3.53 3.49
C LEU A 222 37.82 -3.63 2.37
N THR A 223 39.08 -3.35 2.68
CA THR A 223 40.22 -3.44 1.76
C THR A 223 41.22 -4.49 2.25
N GLY A 224 41.86 -5.20 1.30
CA GLY A 224 42.90 -6.18 1.61
C GLY A 224 43.08 -7.27 0.54
N PRO A 225 44.13 -8.10 0.64
CA PRO A 225 44.44 -9.14 -0.33
C PRO A 225 43.31 -10.17 -0.54
N PRO A 226 43.24 -10.86 -1.69
CA PRO A 226 42.32 -11.99 -1.89
C PRO A 226 42.45 -13.03 -0.75
N GLY A 227 41.34 -13.68 -0.39
CA GLY A 227 41.35 -14.74 0.63
C GLY A 227 41.33 -14.29 2.11
N CYS A 228 41.50 -12.99 2.42
CA CYS A 228 41.50 -12.52 3.81
C CYS A 228 40.13 -12.46 4.51
N GLY A 229 39.07 -13.00 3.90
CA GLY A 229 37.75 -13.10 4.52
C GLY A 229 36.82 -11.87 4.38
N LYS A 230 37.12 -10.89 3.51
CA LYS A 230 36.27 -9.69 3.30
C LYS A 230 34.80 -10.02 3.01
N THR A 231 34.55 -10.88 2.02
CA THR A 231 33.19 -11.29 1.64
C THR A 231 32.49 -12.05 2.77
N MET A 232 33.26 -12.84 3.54
CA MET A 232 32.76 -13.61 4.67
C MET A 232 32.32 -12.69 5.82
N LEU A 233 33.12 -11.65 6.13
CA LEU A 233 32.76 -10.59 7.08
C LEU A 233 31.55 -9.79 6.60
N ALA A 234 31.56 -9.32 5.33
CA ALA A 234 30.48 -8.49 4.78
C ALA A 234 29.10 -9.18 4.84
N ARG A 235 29.03 -10.49 4.59
CA ARG A 235 27.78 -11.27 4.67
C ARG A 235 27.24 -11.43 6.09
N ARG A 236 28.09 -11.27 7.11
CA ARG A 236 27.75 -11.36 8.55
C ARG A 236 27.44 -10.01 9.18
N PHE A 237 27.79 -8.92 8.50
CA PHE A 237 27.53 -7.57 8.98
C PHE A 237 26.04 -7.31 9.30
N PRO A 238 25.06 -7.77 8.49
CA PRO A 238 23.65 -7.57 8.81
C PRO A 238 23.21 -8.15 10.15
N GLY A 239 23.85 -9.24 10.60
CA GLY A 239 23.54 -9.90 11.88
C GLY A 239 23.92 -9.07 13.12
N ILE A 240 24.79 -8.06 12.97
CA ILE A 240 25.19 -7.17 14.07
C ILE A 240 24.64 -5.74 13.92
N LEU A 241 23.90 -5.46 12.84
CA LEU A 241 23.27 -4.16 12.66
C LEU A 241 22.11 -4.00 13.65
N PRO A 242 21.91 -2.79 14.20
CA PRO A 242 20.72 -2.51 14.98
C PRO A 242 19.47 -2.70 14.12
N LEU A 243 18.39 -3.17 14.76
CA LEU A 243 17.08 -3.25 14.13
C LEU A 243 16.65 -1.87 13.60
N LEU A 244 15.75 -1.90 12.61
CA LEU A 244 15.11 -0.67 12.13
C LEU A 244 14.26 -0.09 13.25
N SER A 245 14.39 1.22 13.49
CA SER A 245 13.39 1.96 14.27
C SER A 245 12.01 1.87 13.60
N ASP A 246 10.94 2.21 14.33
CA ASP A 246 9.59 2.17 13.76
C ASP A 246 9.45 3.07 12.52
N GLU A 247 10.08 4.25 12.54
CA GLU A 247 10.07 5.17 11.41
C GLU A 247 10.85 4.61 10.20
N GLU A 248 12.09 4.15 10.39
CA GLU A 248 12.87 3.52 9.33
C GLU A 248 12.18 2.26 8.78
N SER A 249 11.47 1.52 9.64
CA SER A 249 10.71 0.33 9.30
C SER A 249 9.55 0.67 8.37
N LEU A 250 8.79 1.72 8.69
CA LEU A 250 7.69 2.22 7.85
C LEU A 250 8.21 2.70 6.48
N GLU A 251 9.25 3.53 6.46
CA GLU A 251 9.83 4.05 5.21
C GLU A 251 10.37 2.93 4.31
N THR A 252 11.16 2.02 4.89
CA THR A 252 11.75 0.91 4.15
C THR A 252 10.65 -0.01 3.61
N THR A 253 9.62 -0.29 4.42
CA THR A 253 8.48 -1.11 3.99
C THR A 253 7.69 -0.45 2.86
N ALA A 254 7.50 0.87 2.91
CA ALA A 254 6.80 1.62 1.86
C ALA A 254 7.51 1.45 0.50
N ILE A 255 8.84 1.56 0.46
CA ILE A 255 9.63 1.34 -0.76
C ILE A 255 9.42 -0.08 -1.32
N HIS A 256 9.39 -1.09 -0.45
CA HIS A 256 9.24 -2.49 -0.84
C HIS A 256 7.81 -2.84 -1.29
N SER A 257 6.79 -2.29 -0.64
CA SER A 257 5.38 -2.48 -1.00
C SER A 257 5.12 -2.07 -2.46
N LEU A 258 5.74 -0.98 -2.91
CA LEU A 258 5.59 -0.43 -4.24
C LEU A 258 6.20 -1.26 -5.36
N ARG A 259 7.29 -1.98 -5.07
CA ARG A 259 7.90 -2.92 -6.01
C ARG A 259 7.07 -4.20 -6.20
N GLY A 260 5.96 -4.32 -5.47
CA GLY A 260 5.03 -5.43 -5.50
C GLY A 260 5.44 -6.48 -4.47
N GLY A 261 4.90 -6.41 -3.26
CA GLY A 261 5.29 -7.38 -2.24
C GLY A 261 4.51 -7.41 -0.94
N ALA A 262 3.29 -7.95 -0.96
CA ALA A 262 2.90 -8.88 0.10
C ALA A 262 3.47 -10.30 -0.15
N ARG A 263 4.01 -10.54 -1.37
CA ARG A 263 4.56 -11.84 -1.82
C ARG A 263 6.08 -11.93 -1.88
N GLN A 264 6.80 -10.80 -1.85
CA GLN A 264 8.28 -10.79 -1.96
C GLN A 264 8.99 -10.57 -0.61
N THR A 265 8.27 -10.14 0.42
CA THR A 265 8.64 -10.45 1.80
C THR A 265 8.22 -11.91 2.01
N SER A 266 9.19 -12.81 2.09
CA SER A 266 9.10 -14.29 2.17
C SER A 266 7.87 -14.88 2.90
N GLY A 267 6.67 -14.86 2.32
CA GLY A 267 5.44 -15.20 3.06
C GLY A 267 5.17 -14.33 4.29
N ARG A 268 5.82 -13.16 4.37
CA ARG A 268 5.91 -12.28 5.53
C ARG A 268 4.94 -11.13 5.39
N THR A 269 3.83 -11.20 6.10
CA THR A 269 2.80 -10.16 6.17
C THR A 269 3.13 -9.22 7.33
N GLY A 270 4.03 -8.25 7.12
CA GLY A 270 4.47 -7.35 8.19
C GLY A 270 5.48 -6.28 7.78
N LEU A 271 5.77 -5.38 8.72
CA LEU A 271 6.79 -4.34 8.59
C LEU A 271 8.20 -4.95 8.59
N LEU A 272 9.09 -4.43 7.74
CA LEU A 272 10.50 -4.81 7.74
C LEU A 272 11.19 -4.34 9.02
N ARG A 273 11.68 -5.26 9.83
CA ARG A 273 12.39 -4.95 11.09
C ARG A 273 13.91 -5.05 10.98
N THR A 274 14.42 -5.77 10.00
CA THR A 274 15.85 -5.93 9.77
C THR A 274 16.33 -5.08 8.60
N ARG A 275 17.58 -4.61 8.68
CA ARG A 275 18.18 -3.80 7.62
C ARG A 275 18.38 -4.65 6.36
N PRO A 276 17.88 -4.22 5.19
CA PRO A 276 18.01 -5.00 3.97
C PRO A 276 19.48 -5.09 3.55
N PHE A 277 19.93 -6.30 3.22
CA PHE A 277 21.27 -6.55 2.69
C PHE A 277 21.18 -6.88 1.20
N ARG A 278 22.01 -6.22 0.38
CA ARG A 278 22.14 -6.52 -1.05
C ARG A 278 23.54 -7.04 -1.34
N ALA A 279 23.62 -8.18 -2.01
CA ALA A 279 24.86 -8.75 -2.54
C ALA A 279 24.76 -8.89 -4.07
N PRO A 280 25.01 -7.79 -4.83
CA PRO A 280 25.02 -7.85 -6.28
C PRO A 280 26.00 -8.91 -6.80
N HIS A 281 25.66 -9.56 -7.91
CA HIS A 281 26.59 -10.46 -8.58
C HIS A 281 27.80 -9.68 -9.11
N HIS A 282 29.00 -10.27 -9.09
CA HIS A 282 30.23 -9.59 -9.49
C HIS A 282 30.25 -9.17 -10.98
N SER A 283 29.36 -9.74 -11.80
CA SER A 283 29.17 -9.35 -13.20
C SER A 283 28.19 -8.19 -13.40
N ILE A 284 27.69 -7.58 -12.32
CA ILE A 284 26.73 -6.48 -12.42
C ILE A 284 27.37 -5.27 -13.10
N THR A 285 26.64 -4.66 -14.02
CA THR A 285 27.09 -3.42 -14.67
C THR A 285 27.06 -2.26 -13.68
N ARG A 286 27.83 -1.20 -13.96
CA ARG A 286 27.79 0.03 -13.15
C ARG A 286 26.36 0.57 -13.03
N ALA A 287 25.62 0.56 -14.14
CA ALA A 287 24.20 0.97 -14.17
C ALA A 287 23.31 0.04 -13.31
N GLY A 288 23.54 -1.27 -13.31
CA GLY A 288 22.81 -2.19 -12.45
C GLY A 288 23.12 -1.99 -10.95
N MET A 289 24.33 -1.55 -10.62
CA MET A 289 24.76 -1.28 -9.24
C MET A 289 24.22 0.05 -8.70
N THR A 290 24.30 1.13 -9.49
CA THR A 290 23.86 2.47 -9.08
C THR A 290 22.36 2.70 -9.28
N GLY A 291 21.68 1.81 -10.00
CA GLY A 291 20.33 2.02 -10.49
C GLY A 291 20.36 2.81 -11.80
N GLY A 292 19.88 2.20 -12.87
CA GLY A 292 19.64 2.89 -14.13
C GLY A 292 18.33 3.66 -14.02
N GLY A 293 18.41 4.94 -13.68
CA GLY A 293 17.32 5.85 -14.03
C GLY A 293 17.19 5.88 -15.55
N THR A 294 15.96 5.93 -16.07
CA THR A 294 15.76 6.43 -17.42
C THR A 294 16.46 7.78 -17.52
N PRO A 295 17.38 7.99 -18.48
CA PRO A 295 17.77 9.35 -18.81
C PRO A 295 16.48 10.05 -19.22
N THR A 296 16.13 11.10 -18.49
CA THR A 296 15.15 12.08 -18.95
C THR A 296 15.85 13.05 -19.88
#